data_AF-A0A6F9AZE6-F1
#
_entry.id   AF-A0A6F9AZE6-F1
#
_cell.length_a   1.000
_cell.length_b   1.000
_cell.length_c   1.000
_cell.angle_alpha   90.00
_cell.angle_beta   90.00
_cell.angle_gamma   90.00
#
_symmetry.space_group_name_H-M   'P 1'
#
loop_
_entity.id
_entity.type
_entity.pdbx_description
1 polymer ?
#
loop_
_entity_poly.entity_id
_entity_poly.type
_entity_poly.pdbx_seq_one_letter_code
_entity_poly.pdbx_strand_id
1 'polypeptide(L)'
;MPVLLFLIDTSASMNQRTHLGTTYLDIAKGAVETFMKLRGRDPASRGDRYMLINLEDVPLGIKAGWKESHATFMMELRNLQAAGLTTIGQSLRTAFDLLNLNRLVSGIDNYGQ
;
A
#
# COMPACT_ATOMS: atom_id res chain seq x y z
N MET A 1 -14.19 -2.49 -10.44
CA MET A 1 -12.96 -1.68 -10.32
C MET A 1 -12.04 -2.38 -9.33
N PRO A 2 -10.95 -3.04 -9.75
CA PRO A 2 -10.03 -3.68 -8.82
C PRO A 2 -9.32 -2.65 -7.93
N VAL A 3 -9.12 -2.99 -6.66
CA VAL A 3 -8.32 -2.20 -5.72
C VAL A 3 -7.12 -3.05 -5.33
N LEU A 4 -5.91 -2.50 -5.52
CA LEU A 4 -4.67 -3.11 -5.10
C LEU A 4 -4.06 -2.26 -3.98
N LEU A 5 -3.95 -2.86 -2.79
CA LEU A 5 -3.37 -2.21 -1.62
C LEU A 5 -1.98 -2.78 -1.36
N PHE A 6 -0.98 -1.91 -1.39
CA PHE A 6 0.38 -2.24 -0.99
C PHE A 6 0.56 -1.90 0.49
N LEU A 7 0.82 -2.92 1.29
CA LEU A 7 1.24 -2.76 2.69
C LEU A 7 2.75 -2.98 2.74
N ILE A 8 3.51 -1.92 3.01
CA ILE A 8 4.98 -1.96 2.99
C ILE A 8 5.51 -1.80 4.41
N ASP A 9 6.29 -2.77 4.88
CA ASP A 9 7.08 -2.64 6.10
C ASP A 9 8.06 -1.48 5.95
N THR A 10 7.90 -0.46 6.80
CA THR A 10 8.81 0.68 6.91
C THR A 10 9.44 0.75 8.29
N SER A 11 9.48 -0.33 9.06
CA SER A 11 10.15 -0.41 10.35
C SER A 11 11.66 -0.22 10.21
N ALA A 12 12.34 0.11 11.31
CA ALA A 12 13.78 0.30 11.32
C ALA A 12 14.57 -0.93 10.84
N SER A 13 13.99 -2.13 10.97
CA SER A 13 14.60 -3.39 10.51
C SER A 13 14.82 -3.43 8.99
N MET A 14 14.06 -2.63 8.22
CA MET A 14 14.15 -2.54 6.77
C MET A 14 15.36 -1.72 6.26
N ASN A 15 16.16 -1.13 7.17
CA ASN A 15 17.43 -0.48 6.83
C ASN A 15 18.58 -1.47 6.55
N GLN A 16 18.39 -2.76 6.80
CA GLN A 16 19.38 -3.78 6.46
C GLN A 16 19.70 -3.74 4.96
N ARG A 17 20.98 -3.89 4.63
CA ARG A 17 21.45 -3.83 3.25
C ARG A 17 21.55 -5.23 2.65
N THR A 18 21.17 -5.33 1.39
CA THR A 18 21.43 -6.50 0.56
C THR A 18 22.90 -6.54 0.12
N HIS A 19 23.32 -7.65 -0.50
CA HIS A 19 24.62 -7.76 -1.16
C HIS A 19 24.81 -6.76 -2.31
N LEU A 20 23.74 -6.13 -2.81
CA LEU A 20 23.77 -5.09 -3.85
C LEU A 20 23.98 -3.68 -3.26
N GLY A 21 24.08 -3.55 -1.92
CA GLY A 21 24.31 -2.28 -1.24
C GLY A 21 23.05 -1.43 -0.97
N THR A 22 21.90 -1.82 -1.52
CA THR A 22 20.58 -1.21 -1.29
C THR A 22 19.90 -1.76 -0.03
N THR A 23 19.02 -0.97 0.60
CA THR A 23 18.25 -1.44 1.75
C THR A 23 17.10 -2.36 1.34
N TYR A 24 16.54 -3.14 2.26
CA TYR A 24 15.33 -3.91 1.99
C TYR A 24 14.14 -3.02 1.60
N LEU A 25 14.03 -1.81 2.16
CA LEU A 25 13.00 -0.86 1.76
C LEU A 25 13.18 -0.40 0.30
N ASP A 26 14.43 -0.15 -0.14
CA ASP A 26 14.71 0.21 -1.53
C ASP A 26 14.31 -0.91 -2.50
N ILE A 27 14.62 -2.16 -2.15
CA ILE A 27 14.21 -3.34 -2.92
C ILE A 27 12.68 -3.44 -2.98
N ALA A 28 11.98 -3.24 -1.86
CA ALA A 28 10.52 -3.28 -1.81
C ALA A 28 9.89 -2.19 -2.69
N LYS A 29 10.38 -0.94 -2.61
CA LYS A 29 9.94 0.16 -3.48
C LYS A 29 10.14 -0.18 -4.95
N GLY A 30 11.33 -0.64 -5.32
CA GLY A 30 11.63 -1.03 -6.71
C GLY A 30 10.78 -2.19 -7.22
N ALA A 31 10.43 -3.14 -6.36
CA ALA A 31 9.52 -4.23 -6.69
C ALA A 31 8.09 -3.71 -6.99
N VAL A 32 7.60 -2.76 -6.19
CA VAL A 32 6.30 -2.11 -6.43
C VAL A 32 6.30 -1.33 -7.74
N GLU A 33 7.35 -0.52 -7.99
CA GLU A 33 7.48 0.22 -9.25
C GLU A 33 7.49 -0.73 -10.47
N THR A 34 8.26 -1.83 -10.36
CA THR A 34 8.33 -2.85 -11.41
C THR A 34 6.97 -3.52 -11.62
N PHE A 35 6.28 -3.89 -10.54
CA PHE A 35 4.93 -4.47 -10.60
C PHE A 35 3.98 -3.53 -11.33
N MET A 36 3.94 -2.24 -10.97
CA MET A 36 3.04 -1.27 -11.59
C MET A 36 3.35 -1.06 -13.07
N LYS A 37 4.64 -1.02 -13.43
CA LYS A 37 5.08 -0.93 -14.83
C LYS A 37 4.62 -2.13 -15.65
N LEU A 38 4.69 -3.33 -15.09
CA LEU A 38 4.23 -4.55 -15.75
C LEU A 38 2.70 -4.61 -15.83
N ARG A 39 2.00 -4.28 -14.74
CA ARG A 39 0.54 -4.25 -14.67
C ARG A 39 -0.06 -3.24 -15.65
N GLY A 40 0.58 -2.09 -15.83
CA GLY A 40 0.16 -1.06 -16.79
C GLY A 40 0.21 -1.48 -18.27
N ARG A 41 0.82 -2.63 -18.59
CA ARG A 41 0.81 -3.19 -19.95
C ARG A 41 -0.50 -3.92 -20.26
N ASP A 42 -1.25 -4.33 -19.25
CA ASP A 42 -2.52 -5.02 -19.39
C ASP A 42 -3.65 -4.00 -19.59
N PRO A 43 -4.40 -4.03 -20.71
CA PRO A 43 -5.55 -3.15 -20.91
C PRO A 43 -6.61 -3.21 -19.80
N ALA A 44 -6.71 -4.34 -19.07
CA ALA A 44 -7.62 -4.50 -17.94
C ALA A 44 -7.25 -3.61 -16.74
N SER A 45 -6.01 -3.08 -16.67
CA SER A 45 -5.53 -2.28 -15.56
C SER A 45 -6.01 -0.82 -15.57
N ARG A 46 -6.69 -0.37 -16.64
CA ARG A 46 -7.11 1.04 -16.79
C ARG A 46 -8.04 1.54 -15.68
N GLY A 47 -8.76 0.63 -15.03
CA GLY A 47 -9.64 0.92 -13.91
C GLY A 47 -9.03 0.61 -12.54
N ASP A 48 -7.77 0.19 -12.45
CA ASP A 48 -7.21 -0.18 -11.16
C ASP A 48 -7.02 1.04 -10.25
N ARG A 49 -7.32 0.85 -8.97
CA ARG A 49 -6.99 1.81 -7.91
C ARG A 49 -5.88 1.26 -7.04
N TYR A 50 -4.87 2.09 -6.79
CA TYR A 50 -3.72 1.73 -5.96
C TYR A 50 -3.77 2.46 -4.63
N MET A 51 -3.53 1.74 -3.54
CA MET A 51 -3.46 2.26 -2.18
C MET A 51 -2.12 1.90 -1.54
N LEU A 52 -1.60 2.77 -0.69
CA LEU A 52 -0.34 2.57 0.02
C LEU A 52 -0.55 2.76 1.52
N ILE A 53 -0.17 1.74 2.29
CA ILE A 53 -0.15 1.76 3.75
C ILE A 53 1.24 1.35 4.22
N ASN A 54 1.73 2.01 5.27
CA ASN A 54 2.92 1.59 6.00
C ASN A 54 2.59 1.24 7.47
N LEU A 55 3.63 1.02 8.28
CA LEU A 55 3.47 0.49 9.65
C LEU A 55 3.33 1.59 10.71
N GLU A 56 3.07 2.83 10.30
CA GLU A 56 2.72 3.89 11.24
C GLU A 56 1.27 3.77 11.72
N ASP A 57 1.00 4.38 12.87
CA ASP A 57 -0.35 4.45 13.41
C ASP A 57 -1.27 5.34 12.57
N VAL A 58 -2.57 5.10 12.66
CA VAL A 58 -3.60 5.92 12.00
C VAL A 58 -3.59 7.33 12.61
N PRO A 59 -3.69 8.39 11.79
CA PRO A 59 -3.94 8.39 10.34
C PRO A 59 -2.69 8.31 9.46
N LEU A 60 -1.50 8.46 10.05
CA LEU A 60 -0.24 8.61 9.32
C LEU A 60 0.15 7.35 8.53
N GLY A 61 -0.31 6.18 8.96
CA GLY A 61 -0.13 4.91 8.27
C GLY A 61 -0.71 4.85 6.85
N ILE A 62 -1.75 5.65 6.55
CA ILE A 62 -2.41 5.67 5.25
C ILE A 62 -1.75 6.74 4.38
N LYS A 63 -0.84 6.32 3.50
CA LYS A 63 -0.11 7.24 2.61
C LYS A 63 -0.92 7.57 1.34
N ALA A 64 -1.63 6.58 0.78
CA ALA A 64 -2.54 6.81 -0.33
C ALA A 64 -3.81 5.96 -0.22
N GLY A 65 -4.98 6.60 -0.18
CA GLY A 65 -6.29 5.95 0.05
C GLY A 65 -7.32 6.17 -1.07
N TRP A 66 -8.61 6.18 -0.73
CA TRP A 66 -9.73 6.23 -1.68
C TRP A 66 -9.85 7.50 -2.54
N LYS A 67 -9.20 8.60 -2.18
CA LYS A 67 -9.30 9.86 -2.93
C LYS A 67 -8.02 10.20 -3.71
N GLU A 68 -6.99 9.36 -3.57
CA GLU A 68 -5.67 9.69 -4.09
C GLU A 68 -5.45 9.27 -5.53
N SER A 69 -4.64 10.07 -6.22
CA SER A 69 -4.24 9.83 -7.60
C SER A 69 -3.08 8.85 -7.69
N HIS A 70 -2.85 8.29 -8.88
CA HIS A 70 -1.65 7.51 -9.17
C HIS A 70 -0.36 8.33 -8.93
N ALA A 71 -0.38 9.63 -9.21
CA ALA A 71 0.77 10.51 -8.97
C ALA A 71 1.07 10.67 -7.46
N THR A 72 0.02 10.83 -6.63
CA THR A 72 0.16 10.88 -5.17
C THR A 72 0.75 9.56 -4.65
N PHE A 73 0.21 8.43 -5.10
CA PHE A 73 0.74 7.11 -4.73
C PHE A 73 2.24 6.98 -5.01
N MET A 74 2.68 7.37 -6.22
CA MET A 74 4.09 7.28 -6.61
C MET A 74 4.99 8.23 -5.82
N MET A 75 4.48 9.42 -5.48
CA MET A 75 5.19 10.37 -4.61
C MET A 75 5.39 9.80 -3.21
N GLU A 76 4.33 9.27 -2.60
CA GLU A 76 4.37 8.67 -1.27
C GLU A 76 5.28 7.43 -1.22
N LEU A 77 5.20 6.56 -2.23
CA LEU A 77 6.06 5.38 -2.34
C LEU A 77 7.55 5.78 -2.33
N ARG A 78 7.92 6.80 -3.10
CA ARG A 78 9.30 7.29 -3.14
C ARG A 78 9.74 7.85 -1.78
N ASN A 79 8.85 8.53 -1.08
CA ASN A 79 9.13 9.23 0.17
C ASN A 79 9.12 8.34 1.42
N LEU A 80 8.74 7.05 1.35
CA LEU A 80 8.78 6.17 2.52
C LEU A 80 10.18 6.12 3.14
N GLN A 81 10.25 6.08 4.47
CA GLN A 81 11.50 5.97 5.22
C GLN A 81 11.42 4.80 6.18
N ALA A 82 12.52 4.06 6.34
CA ALA A 82 12.59 2.93 7.27
C ALA A 82 12.88 3.43 8.69
N ALA A 83 11.85 3.55 9.52
CA ALA A 83 11.92 3.99 10.91
C ALA A 83 10.81 3.35 11.76
N GLY A 84 10.97 3.37 13.09
CA GLY A 84 9.96 2.86 14.01
C GLY A 84 9.93 1.33 14.13
N LEU A 85 8.86 0.82 14.75
CA LEU A 85 8.68 -0.59 15.11
C LEU A 85 7.84 -1.34 14.08
N THR A 86 7.94 -2.67 14.09
CA THR A 86 7.09 -3.54 13.28
C THR A 86 5.74 -3.73 13.98
N THR A 87 4.68 -3.12 13.46
CA THR A 87 3.31 -3.13 14.02
C THR A 87 2.31 -3.84 13.09
N ILE A 88 2.75 -4.94 12.45
CA ILE A 88 2.03 -5.58 11.33
C ILE A 88 0.55 -5.88 11.60
N GLY A 89 0.19 -6.30 12.81
CA GLY A 89 -1.19 -6.60 13.17
C GLY A 89 -2.10 -5.38 13.11
N GLN A 90 -1.62 -4.24 13.63
CA GLN A 90 -2.38 -2.98 13.59
C GLN A 90 -2.48 -2.44 12.16
N SER A 91 -1.39 -2.52 11.38
CA SER A 91 -1.40 -2.06 9.98
C SER A 91 -2.29 -2.90 9.08
N LEU A 92 -2.33 -4.23 9.29
CA LEU A 92 -3.28 -5.12 8.61
C LEU A 92 -4.73 -4.78 8.97
N ARG A 93 -5.02 -4.54 10.25
CA ARG A 93 -6.35 -4.09 10.68
C ARG A 93 -6.74 -2.79 9.95
N THR A 94 -5.86 -1.79 9.94
CA THR A 94 -6.09 -0.53 9.21
C THR A 94 -6.34 -0.77 7.72
N ALA A 95 -5.59 -1.67 7.09
CA ALA A 95 -5.78 -2.02 5.68
C ALA A 95 -7.16 -2.63 5.42
N PHE A 96 -7.60 -3.57 6.28
CA PHE A 96 -8.92 -4.18 6.15
C PHE A 96 -10.04 -3.18 6.42
N ASP A 97 -9.91 -2.35 7.47
CA ASP A 97 -10.88 -1.30 7.77
C ASP A 97 -11.02 -0.32 6.59
N LEU A 98 -9.89 0.10 5.99
CA LEU A 98 -9.87 0.97 4.80
C LEU A 98 -10.58 0.32 3.60
N LEU A 99 -10.28 -0.94 3.30
CA LEU A 99 -10.90 -1.67 2.17
C LEU A 99 -12.40 -1.87 2.37
N ASN A 100 -12.86 -1.97 3.62
CA ASN A 100 -14.25 -2.24 3.96
C ASN A 100 -15.14 -0.99 4.04
N LEU A 101 -14.57 0.22 4.07
CA LEU A 101 -15.31 1.49 4.23
C LEU A 101 -16.54 1.62 3.32
N ASN A 102 -16.41 1.21 2.06
CA ASN A 102 -17.48 1.38 1.07
C ASN A 102 -18.33 0.12 0.87
N ARG A 103 -17.99 -1.02 1.48
CA ARG A 103 -18.67 -2.31 1.21
C ARG A 103 -20.11 -2.33 1.71
N LEU A 104 -20.34 -1.85 2.93
CA LEU A 104 -21.68 -1.80 3.52
C LEU A 104 -22.57 -0.78 2.82
N VAL A 105 -22.02 0.41 2.50
CA VAL A 105 -22.78 1.48 1.84
C VAL A 105 -23.16 1.11 0.40
N SER A 106 -22.33 0.32 -0.28
CA SER A 106 -22.59 -0.16 -1.65
C SER A 106 -23.41 -1.44 -1.74
N GLY A 107 -23.82 -2.03 -0.61
CA GLY A 107 -24.65 -3.23 -0.57
C GLY A 107 -23.94 -4.52 -1.02
N ILE A 108 -22.61 -4.58 -0.89
CA ILE A 108 -21.83 -5.76 -1.30
C ILE A 108 -22.02 -6.93 -0.31
N ASP A 109 -22.14 -6.64 0.99
CA ASP A 109 -22.32 -7.64 2.05
C ASP A 109 -23.68 -7.47 2.73
N ASN A 110 -24.76 -7.78 2.01
CA ASN A 110 -26.11 -7.73 2.55
C ASN A 110 -26.34 -8.92 3.50
N TYR A 111 -26.04 -8.74 4.78
CA TYR A 111 -26.31 -9.75 5.79
C TYR A 111 -27.83 -9.95 5.96
N GLY A 112 -28.30 -11.19 5.80
CA GLY A 112 -29.70 -11.54 6.03
C GLY A 112 -30.63 -11.38 4.83
N GLN A 113 -30.08 -11.22 3.62
CA GLN A 113 -30.80 -11.46 2.36
C GLN A 113 -30.63 -12.90 1.88
#